data_AF-A0A1G7XD70-F1
#
_entry.id   AF-A0A1G7XD70-F1
#
_cell.length_a   1.000
_cell.length_b   1.000
_cell.length_c   1.000
_cell.angle_alpha   90.00
_cell.angle_beta   90.00
_cell.angle_gamma   90.00
#
_symmetry.space_group_name_H-M   'P 1'
#
loop_
_entity.id
_entity.type
_entity.pdbx_description
1 polymer ?
#
loop_
_entity_poly.entity_id
_entity_poly.type
_entity_poly.pdbx_seq_one_letter_code
_entity_poly.pdbx_strand_id
1 'polypeptide(L)'
;MGICEGMEPFVGQLTPRVAVIAAGTQHPNAAKLFVHYIMTEEGMAPQLGDGKLSTNTEARMPEGEPSGVFDVVDQLHVTDSATTESDFARLQEWQDFWIVKSR
;
A
#
# COMPACT_ATOMS: atom_id res chain seq x y z
N MET A 1 7.60 -10.85 8.63
CA MET A 1 7.24 -9.90 9.70
C MET A 1 5.84 -10.31 10.13
N GLY A 2 5.59 -10.57 11.41
CA GLY A 2 4.30 -11.10 11.88
C GLY A 2 3.26 -10.01 12.11
N ILE A 3 1.98 -10.38 12.13
CA ILE A 3 0.88 -9.52 12.57
C ILE A 3 1.06 -9.22 14.07
N CYS A 4 0.92 -7.95 14.47
CA CYS A 4 0.97 -7.55 15.87
C CYS A 4 -0.38 -7.81 16.55
N GLU A 5 -0.69 -9.10 16.74
CA GLU A 5 -1.95 -9.56 17.31
C GLU A 5 -2.27 -8.88 18.65
N GLY A 6 -3.50 -8.39 18.80
CA GLY A 6 -3.98 -7.73 20.02
C GLY A 6 -3.52 -6.28 20.23
N MET A 7 -2.79 -5.69 19.28
CA MET A 7 -2.43 -4.27 19.34
C MET A 7 -3.61 -3.38 18.92
N GLU A 8 -3.97 -2.44 19.79
CA GLU A 8 -4.99 -1.41 19.53
C GLU A 8 -4.35 -0.03 19.29
N PRO A 9 -4.97 0.85 18.47
CA PRO A 9 -6.22 0.62 17.72
C PRO A 9 -6.04 -0.17 16.42
N PHE A 10 -4.79 -0.40 15.99
CA PHE A 10 -4.50 -1.09 14.73
C PHE A 10 -3.42 -2.15 14.91
N VAL A 11 -3.61 -3.31 14.31
CA VAL A 11 -2.64 -4.42 14.33
C VAL A 11 -1.52 -4.26 13.30
N GLY A 12 -1.62 -3.22 12.45
CA GLY A 12 -0.66 -2.88 11.40
C GLY A 12 -1.12 -1.68 10.58
N GLN A 13 -0.36 -1.33 9.55
CA GLN A 13 -0.64 -0.20 8.66
C GLN A 13 -0.58 -0.62 7.19
N LEU A 14 -1.61 -0.25 6.43
CA LEU A 14 -1.57 -0.33 4.97
C LEU A 14 -0.71 0.80 4.40
N THR A 15 0.23 0.42 3.55
CA THR A 15 1.10 1.36 2.83
C THR A 15 0.70 1.38 1.36
N PRO A 16 -0.16 2.33 0.93
CA PRO A 16 -0.63 2.37 -0.45
C PRO A 16 0.56 2.61 -1.39
N ARG A 17 0.58 1.85 -2.49
CA ARG A 17 1.50 2.06 -3.61
C ARG A 17 0.68 2.41 -4.83
N VAL A 18 1.07 3.48 -5.51
CA VAL A 18 0.37 3.99 -6.69
C VAL A 18 1.22 3.79 -7.94
N ALA A 19 0.57 3.38 -9.02
CA ALA A 19 1.16 3.39 -10.35
C ALA A 19 1.00 4.79 -10.97
N VAL A 20 2.08 5.39 -11.44
CA VAL A 20 2.07 6.70 -12.09
C VAL A 20 2.72 6.60 -13.48
N ILE A 21 2.20 7.37 -14.44
CA ILE A 21 2.77 7.47 -15.78
C ILE A 21 3.54 8.79 -15.86
N ALA A 22 4.83 8.72 -16.17
CA ALA A 22 5.66 9.90 -16.33
C ALA A 22 5.16 10.80 -17.47
N ALA A 23 5.05 12.10 -17.19
CA ALA A 23 4.72 13.09 -18.20
C ALA A 23 5.79 13.11 -19.31
N GLY A 24 5.36 13.17 -20.58
CA GLY A 24 6.28 13.17 -21.72
C GLY A 24 6.94 11.83 -22.03
N THR A 25 6.47 10.72 -21.46
CA THR A 25 6.96 9.38 -21.83
C THR A 25 6.87 9.14 -23.34
N GLN A 26 7.90 8.50 -23.92
CA GLN A 26 7.99 8.24 -25.35
C GLN A 26 6.89 7.28 -25.86
N HIS A 27 6.35 6.45 -24.98
CA HIS A 27 5.37 5.42 -25.32
C HIS A 27 4.16 5.46 -24.37
N PRO A 28 3.29 6.49 -24.48
CA PRO A 28 2.19 6.68 -23.54
C PRO A 28 1.17 5.54 -23.56
N ASN A 29 0.92 4.93 -24.72
CA ASN A 29 -0.01 3.80 -24.82
C ASN A 29 0.57 2.53 -24.21
N ALA A 30 1.87 2.26 -24.39
CA ALA A 30 2.53 1.13 -23.73
C ALA A 30 2.53 1.29 -22.21
N ALA A 31 2.79 2.51 -21.70
CA ALA A 31 2.71 2.80 -20.27
C ALA A 31 1.30 2.55 -19.71
N LYS A 32 0.25 2.99 -20.42
CA LYS A 32 -1.14 2.70 -20.03
C LYS A 32 -1.45 1.21 -20.01
N LEU A 33 -1.03 0.47 -21.03
CA LEU A 33 -1.22 -0.98 -21.10
C LEU A 33 -0.47 -1.70 -19.97
N PHE A 34 0.74 -1.27 -19.64
CA PHE A 34 1.50 -1.82 -18.53
C PHE A 34 0.81 -1.56 -17.19
N VAL A 35 0.40 -0.31 -16.92
CA VAL A 35 -0.36 0.04 -15.71
C VAL A 35 -1.66 -0.76 -15.64
N HIS A 36 -2.36 -0.94 -16.76
CA HIS A 36 -3.56 -1.77 -16.78
C HIS A 36 -3.23 -3.23 -16.43
N TYR A 37 -2.20 -3.82 -17.05
CA TYR A 37 -1.78 -5.20 -16.80
C TYR A 37 -1.42 -5.45 -15.33
N ILE A 38 -0.59 -4.60 -14.72
CA ILE A 38 -0.18 -4.79 -13.32
C ILE A 38 -1.33 -4.61 -12.31
N MET A 39 -2.50 -4.12 -12.74
CA MET A 39 -3.71 -4.01 -11.91
C MET A 39 -4.69 -5.19 -12.13
N THR A 40 -4.37 -6.12 -13.04
CA THR A 40 -5.09 -7.40 -13.19
C THR A 40 -4.68 -8.40 -12.12
N GLU A 41 -5.47 -9.47 -11.93
CA GLU A 41 -5.08 -10.58 -11.05
C GLU A 41 -3.75 -11.21 -11.48
N GLU A 42 -3.56 -11.44 -12.79
CA GLU A 42 -2.32 -12.00 -13.35
C GLU A 42 -1.10 -11.11 -13.06
N GLY A 43 -1.22 -9.81 -13.35
CA GLY A 43 -0.14 -8.86 -13.11
C GLY A 43 0.19 -8.65 -11.63
N MET A 44 -0.82 -8.80 -10.74
CA MET A 44 -0.65 -8.69 -9.29
C MET A 44 -0.17 -10.00 -8.64
N ALA A 45 -0.30 -11.16 -9.29
CA ALA A 45 -0.02 -12.47 -8.70
C ALA A 45 1.32 -12.56 -7.92
N PRO A 46 2.45 -12.01 -8.42
CA PRO A 46 3.71 -12.02 -7.66
C PRO A 46 3.65 -11.21 -6.36
N GLN A 47 2.85 -10.15 -6.31
CA GLN A 47 2.66 -9.31 -5.13
C GLN A 47 1.66 -9.97 -4.16
N LEU A 48 0.59 -10.59 -4.68
CA LEU A 48 -0.42 -11.27 -3.85
C LEU A 48 0.19 -12.43 -3.06
N GLY A 49 1.11 -13.20 -3.68
CA GLY A 49 1.85 -14.26 -3.00
C GLY A 49 2.83 -13.78 -1.91
N ASP A 50 3.17 -12.48 -1.91
CA ASP A 50 4.00 -11.81 -0.90
C ASP A 50 3.14 -11.10 0.17
N GLY A 51 1.83 -11.38 0.21
CA GLY A 51 0.91 -10.78 1.20
C GLY A 51 0.55 -9.33 0.91
N LYS A 52 0.76 -8.84 -0.32
CA LYS A 52 0.30 -7.50 -0.71
C LYS A 52 -1.12 -7.57 -1.21
N LEU A 53 -1.91 -6.57 -0.85
CA LEU A 53 -3.31 -6.47 -1.23
C LEU A 53 -3.47 -5.67 -2.53
N SER A 54 -4.36 -6.14 -3.40
CA SER A 54 -4.79 -5.39 -4.57
C SER A 54 -5.96 -4.47 -4.23
N THR A 55 -6.03 -3.31 -4.88
CA THR A 55 -7.23 -2.46 -4.86
C THR A 55 -8.28 -2.91 -5.89
N ASN A 56 -7.93 -3.85 -6.78
CA ASN A 56 -8.88 -4.54 -7.62
C ASN A 56 -9.61 -5.60 -6.79
N THR A 57 -10.89 -5.36 -6.50
CA THR A 57 -11.72 -6.21 -5.64
C THR A 57 -12.00 -7.60 -6.22
N GLU A 58 -11.77 -7.79 -7.52
CA GLU A 58 -11.95 -9.09 -8.18
C GLU A 58 -10.68 -9.96 -8.08
N ALA A 59 -9.53 -9.39 -7.70
CA ALA A 59 -8.28 -10.14 -7.58
C ALA A 59 -8.31 -11.03 -6.34
N ARG A 60 -8.13 -12.34 -6.53
CA ARG A 60 -8.18 -13.32 -5.44
C ARG A 60 -6.83 -13.49 -4.76
N MET A 61 -6.83 -13.47 -3.43
CA MET A 61 -5.65 -13.85 -2.66
C MET A 61 -5.36 -15.36 -2.84
N PRO A 62 -4.09 -15.75 -3.07
CA PRO A 62 -3.70 -17.15 -3.10
C PRO A 62 -4.04 -17.88 -1.80
N GLU A 63 -4.52 -19.12 -1.91
CA GLU A 63 -4.66 -20.00 -0.74
C GLU A 63 -3.30 -20.22 -0.09
N GLY A 64 -3.22 -20.08 1.24
CA GLY A 64 -1.97 -20.26 1.98
C GLY A 64 -0.98 -19.10 1.87
N GLU A 65 -1.46 -17.88 1.61
CA GLU A 65 -0.65 -16.67 1.75
C GLU A 65 0.01 -16.64 3.15
N PRO A 66 1.35 -16.49 3.23
CA PRO A 66 2.11 -16.78 4.45
C PRO A 66 1.93 -15.75 5.60
N SER A 67 1.44 -14.55 5.32
CA SER A 67 1.29 -13.49 6.31
C SER A 67 -0.02 -13.55 7.10
N GLY A 68 -1.08 -14.12 6.52
CA GLY A 68 -2.42 -14.12 7.12
C GLY A 68 -3.06 -12.73 7.15
N VAL A 69 -2.49 -11.73 6.46
CA VAL A 69 -2.94 -10.33 6.52
C VAL A 69 -4.38 -10.16 6.03
N PHE A 70 -4.84 -11.05 5.14
CA PHE A 70 -6.19 -11.02 4.60
C PHE A 70 -7.27 -11.23 5.67
N ASP A 71 -6.95 -11.97 6.74
CA ASP A 71 -7.89 -12.29 7.83
C ASP A 71 -8.06 -11.12 8.81
N VAL A 72 -7.22 -10.08 8.72
CA VAL A 72 -7.18 -8.95 9.66
C VAL A 72 -7.20 -7.58 8.96
N VAL A 73 -7.62 -7.51 7.69
CA VAL A 73 -7.58 -6.27 6.89
C VAL A 73 -8.36 -5.13 7.53
N ASP A 74 -9.48 -5.44 8.17
CA ASP A 74 -10.35 -4.49 8.88
C ASP A 74 -9.73 -3.91 10.15
N GLN A 75 -8.67 -4.53 10.67
CA GLN A 75 -7.91 -4.08 11.84
C GLN A 75 -6.65 -3.29 11.45
N LEU A 76 -6.39 -3.09 10.16
CA LEU A 76 -5.26 -2.31 9.68
C LEU A 76 -5.62 -0.84 9.57
N HIS A 77 -4.66 0.02 9.93
CA HIS A 77 -4.78 1.45 9.65
C HIS A 77 -4.78 1.70 8.13
N VAL A 78 -5.82 2.36 7.64
CA VAL A 78 -5.94 2.81 6.25
C VAL A 78 -5.52 4.27 6.17
N THR A 79 -4.57 4.57 5.28
CA THR A 79 -4.13 5.96 5.06
C THR A 79 -5.20 6.76 4.34
N ASP A 80 -5.54 7.95 4.83
CA ASP A 80 -6.43 8.88 4.15
C ASP A 80 -5.67 9.64 3.05
N SER A 81 -6.03 9.41 1.79
CA SER A 81 -5.38 10.10 0.67
C SER A 81 -5.79 11.58 0.56
N ALA A 82 -6.91 11.99 1.19
CA ALA A 82 -7.36 13.39 1.16
C ALA A 82 -6.41 14.33 1.92
N THR A 83 -5.65 13.82 2.90
CA THR A 83 -4.69 14.60 3.69
C THR A 83 -3.26 14.53 3.17
N THR A 84 -2.99 13.74 2.12
CA THR A 84 -1.61 13.45 1.67
C THR A 84 -0.80 14.71 1.38
N GLU A 85 -1.39 15.74 0.77
CA GLU A 85 -0.69 17.00 0.48
C GLU A 85 -0.31 17.75 1.77
N SER A 86 -1.25 17.90 2.71
CA SER A 86 -0.98 18.56 3.99
C SER A 86 0.02 17.76 4.83
N ASP A 87 -0.08 16.44 4.81
CA ASP A 87 0.81 15.54 5.54
C ASP A 87 2.24 15.65 5.01
N PHE A 88 2.40 15.66 3.69
CA PHE A 88 3.69 15.84 3.05
C PHE A 88 4.28 17.23 3.31
N ALA A 89 3.47 18.29 3.28
CA ALA A 89 3.90 19.64 3.61
C ALA A 89 4.43 19.78 5.04
N ARG A 90 3.98 18.90 5.96
CA ARG A 90 4.41 18.87 7.38
C ARG A 90 5.47 17.81 7.69
N LEU A 91 5.97 17.10 6.67
CA LEU A 91 6.92 16.00 6.84
C LEU A 91 8.13 16.40 7.70
N GLN A 92 8.71 17.57 7.44
CA GLN A 92 9.86 18.07 8.21
C GLN A 92 9.48 18.35 9.67
N GLU A 93 8.34 19.01 9.91
CA GLU A 93 7.84 19.30 11.26
C GLU A 93 7.66 18.01 12.08
N TRP A 94 7.10 16.97 11.45
CA TRP A 94 6.91 15.67 12.10
C TRP A 94 8.22 14.95 12.39
N GLN A 95 9.17 14.97 11.45
CA GLN A 95 10.50 14.40 11.67
C GLN A 95 11.24 15.13 12.79
N ASP A 96 11.20 16.47 12.80
CA ASP A 96 11.83 17.29 13.83
C ASP A 96 11.20 17.02 15.20
N PHE A 97 9.87 16.97 15.28
CA PHE A 97 9.15 16.61 16.50
C PHE A 97 9.61 15.25 17.04
N TRP A 98 9.66 14.23 16.19
CA TRP A 98 10.09 12.88 16.59
C TRP A 98 11.54 12.87 17.06
N ILE A 99 12.46 13.50 16.34
CA ILE A 99 13.89 13.53 16.69
C ILE A 99 14.10 14.24 18.04
N VAL A 100 13.44 15.37 18.28
CA VAL A 100 13.59 16.15 19.51
C VAL A 100 12.94 15.45 20.72
N LYS A 101 11.91 14.62 20.52
CA LYS A 101 11.11 14.00 21.59
C LYS A 101 11.30 12.49 21.78
N SER A 102 12.10 11.83 20.95
CA SER A 102 12.32 10.37 21.01
C SER A 102 13.33 9.92 22.08
N ARG A 103 13.74 10.80 23.00
CA ARG A 103 14.65 10.49 24.12
C ARG A 103 14.13 11.05 25.43
#